data_AF-A0AA41QD28-F1
#
_entry.id   AF-A0AA41QD28-F1
#
_cell.length_a   1.000
_cell.length_b   1.000
_cell.length_c   1.000
_cell.angle_alpha   90.00
_cell.angle_beta   90.00
_cell.angle_gamma   90.00
#
_symmetry.space_group_name_H-M   'P 1'
#
loop_
_entity.id
_entity.type
_entity.pdbx_description
1 polymer ?
#
loop_
_entity_poly.entity_id
_entity_poly.type
_entity_poly.pdbx_seq_one_letter_code
_entity_poly.pdbx_strand_id
1 'polypeptide(L)'
;MVALAVHARDESPAVAQLAAAEPERLLAHLSVLLSVDGHVLMAEHDGEVAGMLVARVVGPHLFSGTPSLYLDLVFVAPAARRHGVGHALLRAAADVAAAHDCVDVYAAPVPGNRGVQRFLARLGFAPVLGHRVVAVSALQRRLAPEAAGGVRDSGRARLRQGARGLEDLIARRRRARSVAESGPIDLRELHVAHRANAG
;
A
#
# COMPACT_ATOMS: atom_id res chain seq x y z
N MET A 1 -20.61 -2.17 -11.26
CA MET A 1 -19.14 -2.00 -11.05
C MET A 1 -18.59 -0.79 -11.81
N VAL A 2 -18.69 -0.74 -13.15
CA VAL A 2 -18.17 0.40 -13.97
C VAL A 2 -18.75 1.75 -13.53
N ALA A 3 -20.06 1.82 -13.26
CA ALA A 3 -20.72 3.04 -12.79
C ALA A 3 -20.20 3.56 -11.42
N LEU A 4 -19.84 2.65 -10.50
CA LEU A 4 -19.25 2.97 -9.20
C LEU A 4 -17.80 3.48 -9.36
N ALA A 5 -17.04 2.88 -10.29
CA ALA A 5 -15.67 3.29 -10.56
C ALA A 5 -15.63 4.75 -11.08
N VAL A 6 -16.54 5.13 -11.98
CA VAL A 6 -16.62 6.51 -12.51
C VAL A 6 -16.81 7.56 -11.40
N HIS A 7 -17.65 7.28 -10.40
CA HIS A 7 -17.89 8.17 -9.24
C HIS A 7 -16.70 8.29 -8.29
N ALA A 8 -15.71 7.41 -8.43
CA ALA A 8 -14.65 7.22 -7.47
C ALA A 8 -13.28 7.67 -7.99
N ARG A 9 -13.22 8.21 -9.22
CA ARG A 9 -12.01 8.73 -9.87
C ARG A 9 -11.28 9.80 -9.04
N ASP A 10 -12.02 10.62 -8.30
CA ASP A 10 -11.46 11.80 -7.63
C ASP A 10 -10.94 11.52 -6.21
N GLU A 11 -11.18 10.33 -5.64
CA GLU A 11 -10.90 10.06 -4.22
C GLU A 11 -9.77 9.06 -3.96
N SER A 12 -9.35 8.30 -4.98
CA SER A 12 -8.24 7.36 -4.86
C SER A 12 -7.57 7.14 -6.22
N PRO A 13 -6.24 7.30 -6.35
CA PRO A 13 -5.50 6.98 -7.58
C PRO A 13 -5.72 5.56 -8.09
N ALA A 14 -5.85 4.57 -7.19
CA ALA A 14 -6.11 3.19 -7.57
C ALA A 14 -7.52 3.03 -8.16
N VAL A 15 -8.51 3.71 -7.57
CA VAL A 15 -9.87 3.73 -8.11
C VAL A 15 -9.94 4.55 -9.40
N ALA A 16 -9.15 5.62 -9.52
CA ALA A 16 -9.04 6.42 -10.74
C ALA A 16 -8.51 5.60 -11.91
N GLN A 17 -7.48 4.78 -11.69
CA GLN A 17 -6.96 3.86 -12.69
C GLN A 17 -7.98 2.79 -13.09
N LEU A 18 -8.70 2.23 -12.11
CA LEU A 18 -9.77 1.26 -12.35
C LEU A 18 -10.90 1.87 -13.18
N ALA A 19 -11.29 3.08 -12.85
CA ALA A 19 -12.36 3.81 -13.50
C ALA A 19 -11.97 4.38 -14.85
N ALA A 20 -10.69 4.70 -15.06
CA ALA A 20 -10.13 5.12 -16.34
C ALA A 20 -9.97 3.97 -17.34
N ALA A 21 -10.04 2.71 -16.88
CA ALA A 21 -9.95 1.55 -17.74
C ALA A 21 -11.21 1.42 -18.61
N GLU A 22 -11.00 1.11 -19.89
CA GLU A 22 -12.08 0.66 -20.77
C GLU A 22 -12.67 -0.65 -20.23
N PRO A 23 -13.99 -0.91 -20.40
CA PRO A 23 -14.66 -2.08 -19.85
C PRO A 23 -13.99 -3.41 -20.19
N GLU A 24 -13.51 -3.57 -21.43
CA GLU A 24 -12.82 -4.79 -21.88
C GLU A 24 -11.49 -5.00 -21.14
N ARG A 25 -10.71 -3.94 -20.95
CA ARG A 25 -9.46 -4.00 -20.17
C ARG A 25 -9.73 -4.31 -18.71
N LEU A 26 -10.80 -3.77 -18.15
CA LEU A 26 -11.21 -4.08 -16.79
C LEU A 26 -11.55 -5.56 -16.64
N LEU A 27 -12.35 -6.12 -17.55
CA LEU A 27 -12.69 -7.54 -17.54
C LEU A 27 -11.45 -8.44 -17.69
N ALA A 28 -10.51 -8.07 -18.55
CA ALA A 28 -9.24 -8.79 -18.69
C ALA A 28 -8.43 -8.78 -17.39
N HIS A 29 -8.27 -7.63 -16.75
CA HIS A 29 -7.56 -7.53 -15.47
C HIS A 29 -8.25 -8.32 -14.35
N LEU A 30 -9.58 -8.26 -14.27
CA LEU A 30 -10.34 -9.03 -13.30
C LEU A 30 -10.23 -10.54 -13.53
N SER A 31 -10.24 -10.97 -14.79
CA SER A 31 -10.05 -12.39 -15.13
C SER A 31 -8.69 -12.90 -14.65
N VAL A 32 -7.63 -12.11 -14.87
CA VAL A 32 -6.29 -12.44 -14.36
C VAL A 32 -6.27 -12.44 -12.84
N LEU A 33 -6.83 -11.41 -12.20
CA LEU A 33 -6.91 -11.32 -10.74
C LEU A 33 -7.59 -12.55 -10.13
N LEU A 34 -8.74 -12.96 -10.66
CA LEU A 34 -9.49 -14.12 -10.20
C LEU A 34 -8.74 -15.44 -10.44
N SER A 35 -7.84 -15.49 -11.42
CA SER A 35 -7.01 -16.68 -11.68
C SER A 35 -5.83 -16.85 -10.70
N VAL A 36 -5.56 -15.84 -9.86
CA VAL A 36 -4.44 -15.82 -8.90
C VAL A 36 -4.92 -15.58 -7.46
N ASP A 37 -6.03 -16.23 -7.07
CA ASP A 37 -6.65 -16.13 -5.74
C ASP A 37 -6.99 -14.69 -5.34
N GLY A 38 -7.43 -13.92 -6.34
CA GLY A 38 -8.00 -12.61 -6.16
C GLY A 38 -9.50 -12.66 -5.92
N HIS A 39 -10.00 -11.69 -5.15
CA HIS A 39 -11.39 -11.57 -4.77
C HIS A 39 -11.89 -10.16 -5.05
N VAL A 40 -13.11 -10.07 -5.57
CA VAL A 40 -13.84 -8.82 -5.74
C VAL A 40 -15.15 -8.93 -4.99
N LEU A 41 -15.30 -8.11 -3.95
CA LEU A 41 -16.50 -8.03 -3.13
C LEU A 41 -17.25 -6.76 -3.48
N MET A 42 -18.57 -6.88 -3.63
CA MET A 42 -19.47 -5.77 -3.92
C MET A 42 -20.46 -5.65 -2.76
N ALA A 43 -20.76 -4.41 -2.37
CA ALA A 43 -21.79 -4.14 -1.39
C ALA A 43 -22.91 -3.33 -2.04
N GLU A 44 -24.13 -3.76 -1.78
CA GLU A 44 -25.35 -3.08 -2.22
C GLU A 44 -25.98 -2.33 -1.04
N HIS A 45 -26.56 -1.17 -1.35
CA HIS A 45 -27.36 -0.37 -0.43
C HIS A 45 -28.53 0.20 -1.22
N ASP A 46 -29.75 0.00 -0.72
CA ASP A 46 -31.00 0.41 -1.38
C ASP A 46 -31.13 -0.10 -2.83
N GLY A 47 -30.72 -1.35 -3.07
CA GLY A 47 -30.81 -2.00 -4.38
C GLY A 47 -29.74 -1.56 -5.39
N GLU A 48 -28.85 -0.65 -5.00
CA GLU A 48 -27.78 -0.13 -5.83
C GLU A 48 -26.40 -0.53 -5.30
N VAL A 49 -25.46 -0.73 -6.23
CA VAL A 49 -24.07 -0.99 -5.85
C VAL A 49 -23.47 0.24 -5.19
N ALA A 50 -23.14 0.12 -3.90
CA ALA A 50 -22.73 1.22 -3.03
C ALA A 50 -21.26 1.15 -2.61
N GLY A 51 -20.61 0.00 -2.76
CA GLY A 51 -19.21 -0.17 -2.40
C GLY A 51 -18.55 -1.36 -3.07
N MET A 52 -17.22 -1.37 -3.04
CA MET A 52 -16.40 -2.43 -3.60
C MET A 52 -15.12 -2.61 -2.80
N LEU A 53 -14.67 -3.85 -2.70
CA LEU A 53 -13.38 -4.22 -2.14
C LEU A 53 -12.69 -5.21 -3.08
N VAL A 54 -11.40 -4.98 -3.34
CA VAL A 54 -10.55 -5.90 -4.12
C VAL A 54 -9.45 -6.40 -3.19
N ALA A 55 -9.29 -7.70 -3.14
CA ALA A 55 -8.30 -8.35 -2.29
C ALA A 55 -7.63 -9.53 -3.00
N ARG A 56 -6.49 -9.96 -2.47
CA ARG A 56 -5.79 -11.16 -2.92
C ARG A 56 -5.25 -11.93 -1.72
N VAL A 57 -5.34 -13.25 -1.78
CA VAL A 57 -4.61 -14.11 -0.85
C VAL A 57 -3.16 -14.16 -1.30
N VAL A 58 -2.25 -13.87 -0.37
CA VAL A 58 -0.81 -13.99 -0.59
C VAL A 58 -0.32 -15.12 0.29
N GLY A 59 0.29 -16.13 -0.31
CA GLY A 59 0.85 -17.26 0.41
C GLY A 59 1.95 -16.85 1.42
N PRO A 60 2.47 -17.80 2.19
CA PRO A 60 3.56 -17.57 3.14
C PRO A 60 4.72 -16.80 2.51
N HIS A 61 5.30 -15.87 3.26
CA HIS A 61 6.39 -15.01 2.80
C HIS A 61 7.49 -14.89 3.86
N LEU A 62 8.56 -14.14 3.56
CA LEU A 62 9.76 -14.05 4.40
C LEU A 62 9.53 -13.79 5.89
N PHE A 63 8.40 -13.19 6.28
CA PHE A 63 8.08 -12.81 7.65
C PHE A 63 6.80 -13.47 8.19
N SER A 64 6.18 -14.38 7.42
CA SER A 64 4.96 -15.09 7.84
C SER A 64 4.93 -16.50 7.24
N GLY A 65 4.79 -17.51 8.11
CA GLY A 65 4.62 -18.91 7.71
C GLY A 65 3.20 -19.26 7.26
N THR A 66 2.25 -18.33 7.41
CA THR A 66 0.84 -18.49 7.03
C THR A 66 0.46 -17.50 5.94
N PRO A 67 -0.56 -17.79 5.12
CA PRO A 67 -1.06 -16.84 4.15
C PRO A 67 -1.65 -15.59 4.83
N SER A 68 -1.79 -14.53 4.04
CA SER A 68 -2.37 -13.26 4.47
C SER A 68 -3.26 -12.69 3.39
N LEU A 69 -4.33 -11.99 3.78
CA LEU A 69 -5.21 -11.31 2.83
C LEU A 69 -4.73 -9.87 2.62
N TYR A 70 -4.43 -9.50 1.38
CA TYR A 70 -4.07 -8.11 1.03
C TYR A 70 -5.26 -7.40 0.40
N LEU A 71 -5.68 -6.29 1.00
CA LEU A 71 -6.67 -5.39 0.45
C LEU A 71 -5.98 -4.41 -0.51
N ASP A 72 -6.16 -4.64 -1.80
CA ASP A 72 -5.65 -3.76 -2.86
C ASP A 72 -6.52 -2.51 -2.99
N LEU A 73 -7.82 -2.62 -2.72
CA LEU A 73 -8.79 -1.55 -2.87
C LEU A 73 -9.93 -1.68 -1.86
N VAL A 74 -10.32 -0.57 -1.23
CA VAL A 74 -11.60 -0.45 -0.52
C VAL A 74 -12.23 0.89 -0.89
N PHE A 75 -13.47 0.86 -1.39
CA PHE A 75 -14.20 2.05 -1.77
C PHE A 75 -15.67 1.95 -1.37
N VAL A 76 -16.21 3.08 -0.88
CA VAL A 76 -17.63 3.25 -0.59
C VAL A 76 -18.06 4.60 -1.16
N ALA A 77 -19.13 4.57 -1.97
CA ALA A 77 -19.72 5.76 -2.57
C ALA A 77 -20.03 6.81 -1.48
N PRO A 78 -19.72 8.10 -1.69
CA PRO A 78 -19.93 9.14 -0.68
C PRO A 78 -21.35 9.16 -0.08
N ALA A 79 -22.38 8.97 -0.92
CA ALA A 79 -23.78 8.94 -0.51
C ALA A 79 -24.11 7.75 0.42
N ALA A 80 -23.44 6.61 0.27
CA ALA A 80 -23.66 5.41 1.06
C ALA A 80 -22.75 5.32 2.30
N ARG A 81 -21.91 6.33 2.57
CA ARG A 81 -21.06 6.36 3.76
C ARG A 81 -21.88 6.49 5.03
N ARG A 82 -21.35 5.91 6.11
CA ARG A 82 -21.98 5.88 7.45
C ARG A 82 -23.28 5.06 7.53
N HIS A 83 -23.57 4.25 6.50
CA HIS A 83 -24.67 3.27 6.50
C HIS A 83 -24.19 1.81 6.67
N GLY A 84 -23.01 1.61 7.25
CA GLY A 84 -22.47 0.26 7.49
C GLY A 84 -21.83 -0.44 6.29
N VAL A 85 -21.94 0.09 5.07
CA VAL A 85 -21.38 -0.51 3.84
C VAL A 85 -19.92 -0.92 3.96
N GLY A 86 -19.06 -0.04 4.49
CA GLY A 86 -17.64 -0.36 4.68
C GLY A 86 -17.39 -1.51 5.68
N HIS A 87 -18.20 -1.60 6.74
CA HIS A 87 -18.11 -2.71 7.69
C HIS A 87 -18.59 -4.02 7.06
N ALA A 88 -19.63 -3.98 6.23
CA ALA A 88 -20.11 -5.17 5.52
C ALA A 88 -19.04 -5.71 4.57
N LEU A 89 -18.36 -4.83 3.81
CA LEU A 89 -17.24 -5.21 2.93
C LEU A 89 -16.09 -5.85 3.73
N LEU A 90 -15.67 -5.24 4.84
CA LEU A 90 -14.57 -5.80 5.64
C LEU A 90 -14.94 -7.07 6.39
N ARG A 91 -16.21 -7.26 6.75
CA ARG A 91 -16.70 -8.54 7.30
C ARG A 91 -16.58 -9.65 6.26
N ALA A 92 -17.08 -9.40 5.05
CA ALA A 92 -16.94 -10.36 3.96
C ALA A 92 -15.46 -10.63 3.59
N ALA A 93 -14.59 -9.63 3.70
CA ALA A 93 -13.15 -9.84 3.54
C ALA A 93 -12.55 -10.71 4.66
N ALA A 94 -13.00 -10.53 5.91
CA ALA A 94 -12.59 -11.40 7.02
C ALA A 94 -13.05 -12.85 6.81
N ASP A 95 -14.26 -13.07 6.27
CA ASP A 95 -14.76 -14.40 5.92
C ASP A 95 -13.89 -15.06 4.82
N VAL A 96 -13.48 -14.28 3.80
CA VAL A 96 -12.52 -14.73 2.78
C VAL A 96 -11.17 -15.09 3.40
N ALA A 97 -10.64 -14.25 4.30
CA ALA A 97 -9.37 -14.52 4.98
C ALA A 97 -9.45 -15.83 5.79
N ALA A 98 -10.52 -16.01 6.56
CA ALA A 98 -10.73 -17.22 7.35
C ALA A 98 -10.84 -18.49 6.47
N ALA A 99 -11.51 -18.40 5.33
CA ALA A 99 -11.64 -19.52 4.40
C ALA A 99 -10.32 -19.96 3.74
N HIS A 100 -9.28 -19.11 3.78
CA HIS A 100 -7.95 -19.40 3.22
C HIS A 100 -6.86 -19.52 4.29
N ASP A 101 -7.25 -19.73 5.56
CA ASP A 101 -6.35 -19.84 6.70
C ASP A 101 -5.41 -18.63 6.88
N CYS A 102 -5.86 -17.45 6.43
CA CYS A 102 -5.11 -16.22 6.59
C CYS A 102 -5.13 -15.76 8.04
N VAL A 103 -3.95 -15.43 8.58
CA VAL A 103 -3.83 -14.92 9.96
C VAL A 103 -3.95 -13.40 10.01
N ASP A 104 -3.44 -12.73 8.99
CA ASP A 104 -3.39 -11.26 8.92
C ASP A 104 -4.14 -10.72 7.71
N VAL A 105 -4.76 -9.55 7.88
CA VAL A 105 -5.33 -8.74 6.80
C VAL A 105 -4.53 -7.46 6.67
N TYR A 106 -3.89 -7.26 5.52
CA TYR A 106 -3.13 -6.07 5.19
C TYR A 106 -3.98 -5.10 4.39
N ALA A 107 -3.92 -3.82 4.73
CA ALA A 107 -4.52 -2.76 3.93
C ALA A 107 -3.47 -1.68 3.65
N ALA A 108 -3.38 -1.26 2.39
CA ALA A 108 -2.47 -0.19 1.97
C ALA A 108 -3.26 1.04 1.49
N PRO A 109 -3.99 1.74 2.39
CA PRO A 109 -4.73 2.94 2.00
C PRO A 109 -3.77 4.01 1.49
N VAL A 110 -4.17 4.72 0.44
CA VAL A 110 -3.37 5.80 -0.14
C VAL A 110 -3.10 6.88 0.92
N PRO A 111 -1.83 7.32 1.11
CA PRO A 111 -1.51 8.38 2.05
C PRO A 111 -2.35 9.64 1.80
N GLY A 112 -2.85 10.26 2.87
CA GLY A 112 -3.68 11.47 2.79
C GLY A 112 -5.19 11.24 2.86
N ASN A 113 -5.69 10.03 2.61
CA ASN A 113 -7.11 9.71 2.81
C ASN A 113 -7.43 9.48 4.30
N ARG A 114 -7.56 10.59 5.05
CA ARG A 114 -7.81 10.56 6.50
C ARG A 114 -9.09 9.80 6.88
N GLY A 115 -10.10 9.80 6.01
CA GLY A 115 -11.36 9.11 6.23
C GLY A 115 -11.16 7.60 6.31
N VAL A 116 -10.51 7.02 5.29
CA VAL A 116 -10.18 5.59 5.22
C VAL A 116 -9.20 5.21 6.33
N GLN A 117 -8.14 6.01 6.56
CA GLN A 117 -7.16 5.75 7.60
C GLN A 117 -7.82 5.66 9.00
N ARG A 118 -8.70 6.61 9.33
CA ARG A 118 -9.43 6.60 10.61
C ARG A 118 -10.41 5.43 10.70
N PHE A 119 -11.04 5.05 9.60
CA PHE A 119 -11.93 3.90 9.55
C PHE A 119 -11.18 2.60 9.84
N LEU A 120 -10.07 2.36 9.17
CA LEU A 120 -9.21 1.19 9.39
C LEU A 120 -8.63 1.18 10.80
N ALA A 121 -8.11 2.30 11.30
CA ALA A 121 -7.59 2.39 12.67
C ALA A 121 -8.63 2.03 13.74
N ARG A 122 -9.89 2.44 13.55
CA ARG A 122 -11.00 2.06 14.46
C ARG A 122 -11.32 0.57 14.46
N LEU A 123 -10.92 -0.15 13.42
CA LEU A 123 -11.08 -1.60 13.30
C LEU A 123 -9.83 -2.38 13.73
N GLY A 124 -8.85 -1.69 14.33
CA GLY A 124 -7.64 -2.33 14.86
C GLY A 124 -6.51 -2.48 13.85
N PHE A 125 -6.66 -1.97 12.61
CA PHE A 125 -5.53 -1.92 11.68
C PHE A 125 -4.45 -0.98 12.23
N ALA A 126 -3.25 -1.53 12.42
CA ALA A 126 -2.08 -0.77 12.79
C ALA A 126 -1.17 -0.55 11.57
N PRO A 127 -0.37 0.54 11.52
CA PRO A 127 0.58 0.76 10.44
C PRO A 127 1.62 -0.36 10.38
N VAL A 128 1.65 -1.07 9.25
CA VAL A 128 2.64 -2.11 8.97
C VAL A 128 3.05 -1.97 7.50
N LEU A 129 4.35 -1.95 7.23
CA LEU A 129 4.97 -1.84 5.90
C LEU A 129 4.66 -0.52 5.14
N GLY A 130 5.66 0.36 5.03
CA GLY A 130 5.56 1.60 4.25
C GLY A 130 6.09 1.41 2.82
N HIS A 131 5.21 1.13 1.85
CA HIS A 131 5.63 0.99 0.45
C HIS A 131 6.15 2.32 -0.13
N ARG A 132 7.18 2.22 -0.99
CA ARG A 132 7.64 3.31 -1.86
C ARG A 132 7.63 2.83 -3.29
N VAL A 133 7.19 3.70 -4.19
CA VAL A 133 7.13 3.40 -5.62
C VAL A 133 8.11 4.28 -6.39
N VAL A 134 8.79 3.67 -7.36
CA VAL A 134 9.59 4.34 -8.39
C VAL A 134 9.44 3.55 -9.68
N ALA A 135 9.43 4.22 -10.82
CA ALA A 135 9.48 3.53 -12.10
C ALA A 135 10.81 2.76 -12.21
N VAL A 136 10.75 1.50 -12.64
CA VAL A 136 11.94 0.63 -12.79
C VAL A 136 13.01 1.30 -13.66
N SER A 137 12.61 1.90 -14.78
CA SER A 137 13.51 2.63 -15.67
C SER A 137 14.19 3.83 -15.00
N ALA A 138 13.47 4.55 -14.13
CA ALA A 138 14.03 5.64 -13.36
C ALA A 138 15.01 5.13 -12.30
N LEU A 139 14.72 4.00 -11.66
CA LEU A 139 15.62 3.36 -10.70
C LEU A 139 16.91 2.88 -11.38
N GLN A 140 16.80 2.14 -12.48
CA GLN A 140 17.94 1.66 -13.26
C GLN A 140 18.85 2.81 -13.70
N ARG A 141 18.27 3.87 -14.28
CA ARG A 141 19.02 5.05 -14.70
C ARG A 141 19.73 5.76 -13.54
N ARG A 142 19.12 5.78 -12.34
CA ARG A 142 19.72 6.39 -11.14
C ARG A 142 20.82 5.54 -10.50
N LEU A 143 20.78 4.23 -10.72
CA LEU A 143 21.77 3.28 -10.19
C LEU A 143 22.86 2.92 -11.19
N ALA A 144 22.73 3.35 -12.45
CA ALA A 144 23.79 3.21 -13.43
C ALA A 144 25.06 3.91 -12.91
N PRO A 145 26.22 3.22 -12.86
CA PRO A 145 27.45 3.85 -12.40
C PRO A 145 27.74 5.08 -13.26
N GLU A 146 28.08 6.22 -12.61
CA GLU A 146 28.61 7.38 -13.33
C GLU A 146 29.81 6.88 -14.13
N ALA A 147 29.69 6.87 -15.45
CA ALA A 147 30.81 6.52 -16.32
C ALA A 147 32.00 7.38 -15.89
N ALA A 148 33.03 6.73 -15.37
CA ALA A 148 34.21 7.37 -14.85
C ALA A 148 34.80 8.32 -15.92
N GLY A 149 34.90 9.62 -15.59
CA GLY A 149 35.83 10.54 -16.25
C GLY A 149 35.24 11.86 -16.75
N GLY A 150 35.42 12.92 -15.95
CA GLY A 150 35.19 14.30 -16.37
C GLY A 150 35.55 15.32 -15.30
N VAL A 151 36.84 15.40 -14.95
CA VAL A 151 37.39 16.43 -14.04
C VAL A 151 37.07 17.83 -14.56
N ARG A 152 36.26 18.62 -13.83
CA ARG A 152 36.52 20.04 -13.48
C ARG A 152 35.34 20.70 -12.74
N ASP A 153 35.71 21.50 -11.74
CA ASP A 153 34.91 22.45 -10.96
C ASP A 153 34.14 21.96 -9.71
N SER A 154 34.82 21.16 -8.89
CA SER A 154 34.30 20.69 -7.60
C SER A 154 34.58 21.63 -6.41
N GLY A 155 34.96 22.89 -6.66
CA GLY A 155 35.34 23.87 -5.63
C GLY A 155 34.21 24.81 -5.17
N ARG A 156 33.39 25.34 -6.08
CA ARG A 156 32.36 26.35 -5.75
C ARG A 156 30.96 25.79 -5.46
N ALA A 157 30.66 24.57 -5.90
CA ALA A 157 29.33 23.96 -5.72
C ALA A 157 29.07 23.44 -4.29
N ARG A 158 30.11 23.05 -3.54
CA ARG A 158 29.96 22.42 -2.21
C ARG A 158 29.47 23.38 -1.11
N LEU A 159 29.82 24.67 -1.19
CA LEU A 159 29.42 25.65 -0.17
C LEU A 159 27.94 26.06 -0.27
N ARG A 160 27.31 25.94 -1.45
CA ARG A 160 25.87 26.20 -1.63
C ARG A 160 24.97 25.00 -1.26
N GLN A 161 25.53 23.79 -1.15
CA GLN A 161 24.80 22.58 -0.76
C GLN A 161 24.58 22.48 0.76
N GLY A 162 25.44 23.08 1.59
CA GLY A 162 25.35 23.00 3.05
C GLY A 162 24.12 23.71 3.65
N ALA A 163 23.76 24.89 3.15
CA ALA A 163 22.65 25.68 3.69
C ALA A 163 21.27 25.07 3.34
N ARG A 164 21.10 24.52 2.13
CA ARG A 164 19.89 23.79 1.73
C ARG A 164 19.79 22.41 2.37
N GLY A 165 20.93 21.83 2.74
CA GLY A 165 20.99 20.51 3.37
C GLY A 165 20.31 20.47 4.73
N LEU A 166 20.43 21.51 5.55
CA LEU A 166 19.81 21.55 6.87
C LEU A 166 18.29 21.74 6.80
N GLU A 167 17.81 22.62 5.93
CA GLU A 167 16.36 22.79 5.69
C GLU A 167 15.73 21.53 5.09
N ASP A 168 16.41 20.88 4.14
CA ASP A 168 15.99 19.58 3.60
C ASP A 168 16.03 18.48 4.66
N LEU A 169 17.03 18.50 5.56
CA LEU A 169 17.12 17.55 6.68
C LEU A 169 15.95 17.76 7.67
N ILE A 170 15.60 19.01 7.96
CA ILE A 170 14.47 19.39 8.84
C ILE A 170 13.15 18.99 8.17
N ALA A 171 12.98 19.25 6.88
CA ALA A 171 11.81 18.84 6.10
C ALA A 171 11.67 17.30 6.03
N ARG A 172 12.79 16.59 5.82
CA ARG A 172 12.83 15.12 5.85
C ARG A 172 12.51 14.56 7.24
N ARG A 173 13.05 15.15 8.32
CA ARG A 173 12.72 14.74 9.70
C ARG A 173 11.25 14.98 10.04
N ARG A 174 10.64 16.10 9.59
CA ARG A 174 9.21 16.36 9.77
C ARG A 174 8.35 15.31 9.05
N ARG A 175 8.72 14.92 7.82
CA ARG A 175 8.03 13.85 7.06
C ARG A 175 8.26 12.45 7.63
N ALA A 176 9.42 12.20 8.24
CA ALA A 176 9.71 10.92 8.90
C ALA A 176 8.94 10.76 10.21
N ARG A 177 8.83 11.83 11.02
CA ARG A 177 8.02 11.81 12.27
C ARG A 177 6.52 11.65 12.03
N SER A 178 5.99 12.06 10.87
CA SER A 178 4.60 11.79 10.52
C SER A 178 4.33 10.35 10.05
N VAL A 179 5.37 9.53 9.85
CA VAL A 179 5.26 8.19 9.24
C VAL A 179 5.88 7.08 10.11
N ALA A 180 6.68 7.39 11.14
CA ALA A 180 7.38 6.39 11.94
C ALA A 180 7.18 6.59 13.45
N GLU A 181 6.15 5.96 14.00
CA GLU A 181 6.25 5.33 15.32
C GLU A 181 6.56 3.85 15.11
N SER A 182 7.81 3.55 14.77
CA SER A 182 8.41 2.26 15.06
C SER A 182 9.92 2.47 15.09
N GLY A 183 10.50 2.36 16.28
CA GLY A 183 11.91 2.57 16.54
C GLY A 183 12.78 1.45 15.96
N PRO A 184 14.11 1.64 15.90
CA PRO A 184 15.02 0.61 15.41
C PRO A 184 15.00 -0.62 16.32
N ILE A 185 14.83 -1.80 15.72
CA ILE A 185 14.91 -3.10 16.39
C ILE A 185 16.39 -3.46 16.60
N ASP A 186 16.76 -3.79 17.84
CA ASP A 186 18.09 -4.27 18.18
C ASP A 186 18.26 -5.75 17.81
N LEU A 187 19.12 -6.04 16.84
CA LEU A 187 19.33 -7.38 16.28
C LEU A 187 20.58 -8.09 16.85
N ARG A 188 21.17 -7.55 17.94
CA ARG A 188 22.38 -8.12 18.55
C ARG A 188 22.11 -9.47 19.20
N GLU A 189 20.95 -9.63 19.84
CA GLU A 189 20.56 -10.88 20.50
C GLU A 189 20.32 -12.03 19.49
N LEU A 190 19.73 -11.71 18.33
CA LEU A 190 19.51 -12.68 17.24
C LEU A 190 20.81 -13.19 16.62
N HIS A 191 21.85 -12.34 16.52
CA HIS A 191 23.16 -12.76 16.03
C HIS A 191 23.88 -13.73 16.98
N VAL A 192 23.67 -13.57 18.29
CA VAL A 192 24.25 -14.47 19.30
C VAL A 192 23.59 -15.85 19.23
N ALA A 193 22.26 -15.89 19.11
CA ALA A 193 21.52 -17.16 19.00
C ALA A 193 21.87 -17.94 17.72
N HIS A 194 22.08 -17.24 16.60
CA HIS A 194 22.42 -17.90 15.33
C HIS A 194 23.84 -18.50 15.34
N ARG A 195 24.79 -17.88 16.04
CA ARG A 195 26.15 -18.44 16.21
C ARG A 195 26.20 -19.64 17.15
N ALA A 196 25.33 -19.71 18.16
CA ALA A 196 25.28 -20.81 19.11
C ALA A 196 24.71 -22.11 18.48
N ASN A 197 23.85 -21.99 17.47
CA ASN A 197 23.22 -23.12 16.78
C ASN A 197 23.96 -23.59 15.51
N ALA A 198 25.10 -22.99 15.18
CA ALA A 198 25.89 -23.30 13.99
C ALA A 198 27.22 -24.03 14.28
N GLY A 199 27.39 -24.53 15.51
CA GLY A 199 28.50 -25.40 15.93
C GLY A 199 27.98 -26.72 16.47
#